data_AF-A0A849H0Z7-F1
#
_entry.id   AF-A0A849H0Z7-F1
#
_cell.length_a   1.000
_cell.length_b   1.000
_cell.length_c   1.000
_cell.angle_alpha   90.00
_cell.angle_beta   90.00
_cell.angle_gamma   90.00
#
_symmetry.space_group_name_H-M   'P 1'
#
loop_
_entity.id
_entity.type
_entity.pdbx_description
1 polymer ?
#
loop_
_entity_poly.entity_id
_entity_poly.type
_entity_poly.pdbx_seq_one_letter_code
_entity_poly.pdbx_strand_id
1 'polypeptide(L)' 'DLVILDLASTPAIAQRAAQAETFWDALFPTIMMGDDRAVREVRIMGRPVG' A
#
# COMPACT_ATOMS: atom_id res chain seq x y z
N ASP A 1 -15.77 -4.76 -4.56
CA ASP A 1 -14.52 -5.45 -4.19
C ASP A 1 -13.44 -4.44 -3.91
N LEU A 2 -12.59 -4.71 -2.93
CA LEU A 2 -11.63 -3.74 -2.38
C LEU A 2 -10.31 -4.44 -2.04
N VAL A 3 -9.22 -3.67 -2.07
CA VAL A 3 -7.91 -4.09 -1.56
C VAL A 3 -7.46 -3.07 -0.53
N ILE A 4 -6.99 -3.56 0.62
CA ILE A 4 -6.36 -2.74 1.65
C ILE A 4 -4.86 -2.79 1.39
N LEU A 5 -4.25 -1.63 1.13
CA LEU A 5 -2.81 -1.50 0.89
C LEU A 5 -2.07 -1.04 2.15
N ASP A 6 -0.86 -1.55 2.32
CA ASP A 6 0.12 -1.03 3.27
C ASP A 6 1.11 -0.11 2.56
N LEU A 7 1.03 1.20 2.84
CA LEU A 7 1.95 2.21 2.32
C LEU A 7 3.30 2.25 3.05
N ALA A 8 3.56 1.28 3.92
CA ALA A 8 4.83 1.05 4.60
C ALA A 8 5.31 -0.41 4.44
N SER A 9 4.86 -1.10 3.38
CA SER A 9 5.09 -2.54 3.15
C SER A 9 6.55 -3.00 3.06
N THR A 10 7.48 -2.06 2.83
CA THR A 10 8.92 -2.29 2.96
C THR A 10 9.59 -1.10 3.63
N PRO A 11 10.78 -1.26 4.23
CA PRO A 11 11.52 -0.13 4.82
C PRO A 11 11.78 1.02 3.82
N ALA A 12 12.05 0.71 2.55
CA ALA A 12 12.29 1.72 1.51
C ALA A 12 11.00 2.47 1.12
N ILE A 13 9.87 1.77 1.03
CA ILE A 13 8.56 2.40 0.80
C ILE A 13 8.18 3.27 2.00
N ALA A 14 8.32 2.75 3.23
CA ALA A 14 8.03 3.48 4.46
C ALA A 14 8.87 4.76 4.60
N GLN A 15 10.19 4.69 4.31
CA GLN A 15 11.06 5.86 4.34
C GLN A 15 10.56 6.96 3.38
N ARG A 16 10.17 6.58 2.16
CA ARG A 16 9.68 7.53 1.15
C ARG A 16 8.32 8.10 1.51
N ALA A 17 7.38 7.26 1.97
CA ALA A 17 6.07 7.70 2.42
C ALA A 17 6.14 8.62 3.64
N ALA A 18 7.13 8.46 4.53
CA ALA A 18 7.34 9.33 5.68
C ALA A 18 7.79 10.76 5.31
N GLN A 19 8.26 11.00 4.08
CA GLN A 19 8.62 12.32 3.57
C GLN A 19 7.53 12.92 2.67
N ALA A 20 6.35 12.28 2.59
CA ALA A 20 5.26 12.72 1.74
C ALA A 20 4.58 13.98 2.29
N GLU A 21 4.41 14.98 1.43
CA GLU A 21 3.64 16.19 1.76
C GLU A 21 2.18 16.06 1.30
N THR A 22 1.94 15.20 0.31
CA THR A 22 0.61 14.90 -0.21
C THR A 22 0.30 13.40 -0.16
N PHE A 23 -0.99 13.07 -0.27
CA PHE A 23 -1.39 11.67 -0.42
C PHE A 23 -0.75 10.99 -1.64
N TRP A 24 -0.58 11.72 -2.75
CA TRP A 24 0.03 11.17 -3.95
C TRP A 24 1.50 10.83 -3.74
N ASP A 25 2.23 11.66 -2.99
CA ASP A 25 3.63 11.37 -2.64
C ASP A 25 3.75 10.15 -1.72
N ALA A 26 2.76 9.89 -0.87
CA ALA A 26 2.71 8.70 -0.02
C ALA A 26 2.35 7.42 -0.82
N LEU A 27 1.52 7.55 -1.86
CA LEU A 27 1.08 6.43 -2.70
C LEU A 27 2.11 6.04 -3.77
N PHE A 28 2.79 7.02 -4.36
CA PHE A 28 3.69 6.81 -5.50
C PHE A 28 4.82 5.78 -5.26
N PRO A 29 5.46 5.72 -4.07
CA PRO A 29 6.46 4.69 -3.75
C PRO A 29 5.93 3.27 -3.93
N THR A 30 4.68 3.01 -3.51
CA THR A 30 4.03 1.71 -3.67
C THR A 30 3.74 1.38 -5.13
N ILE A 31 3.40 2.37 -5.97
CA ILE A 31 3.22 2.15 -7.42
C ILE A 31 4.53 1.76 -8.10
N MET A 32 5.64 2.40 -7.74
CA MET A 32 6.93 2.19 -8.40
C MET A 32 7.69 0.96 -7.91
N MET A 33 7.51 0.59 -6.65
CA MET A 33 8.36 -0.41 -5.97
C MET A 33 7.58 -1.52 -5.27
N GLY A 34 6.24 -1.44 -5.25
CA GLY A 34 5.41 -2.38 -4.52
C GLY A 34 5.45 -3.79 -5.11
N ASP A 35 5.30 -4.77 -4.22
CA ASP A 35 5.07 -6.18 -4.53
C ASP A 35 3.93 -6.74 -3.68
N ASP A 36 3.80 -8.06 -3.58
CA ASP A 36 2.72 -8.75 -2.86
C ASP A 36 2.60 -8.32 -1.39
N ARG A 37 3.72 -7.89 -0.77
CA ARG A 37 3.71 -7.40 0.62
C ARG A 37 2.93 -6.11 0.80
N ALA A 38 2.70 -5.35 -0.27
CA ALA A 38 1.85 -4.14 -0.23
C ALA A 38 0.36 -4.46 -0.07
N VAL A 39 -0.06 -5.69 -0.37
CA VAL A 39 -1.45 -6.13 -0.21
C VAL A 39 -1.63 -6.67 1.21
N ARG A 40 -2.36 -5.91 2.03
CA ARG A 40 -2.66 -6.31 3.41
C ARG A 40 -3.91 -7.19 3.52
N GLU A 41 -4.95 -6.88 2.74
CA GLU A 41 -6.21 -7.62 2.75
C GLU A 41 -6.92 -7.46 1.40
N VAL A 42 -7.56 -8.52 0.93
CA VAL A 42 -8.46 -8.48 -0.23
C VAL A 42 -9.89 -8.74 0.25
N ARG A 43 -10.84 -7.96 -0.25
CA ARG A 43 -12.27 -8.10 0.08
C ARG A 43 -13.12 -8.30 -1.16
N ILE A 44 -13.83 -9.42 -1.21
CA ILE A 44 -14.80 -9.74 -2.27
C ILE A 44 -16.19 -9.74 -1.66
N MET A 45 -17.15 -9.04 -2.27
CA MET A 45 -18.52 -8.91 -1.77
C MET A 45 -18.59 -8.48 -0.29
N GLY A 46 -17.67 -7.58 0.12
CA GLY A 46 -17.59 -7.03 1.47
C GLY A 46 -16.99 -7.96 2.53
N ARG A 47 -16.53 -9.16 2.16
CA ARG A 47 -15.91 -10.13 3.07
C ARG A 47 -14.40 -10.25 2.79
N PRO A 48 -13.55 -10.36 3.82
CA PRO A 48 -12.14 -10.69 3.63
C PRO A 48 -12.01 -12.07 2.97
N VAL A 49 -11.05 -12.17 2.05
CA VAL A 49 -10.66 -13.42 1.37
C VAL A 49 -9.14 -13.54 1.37
N GLY A 50 -8.63 -14.71 1.73
CA GLY A 50 -7.20 -14.95 1.94
C GLY A 50 -6.92 -15.63 3.26
#